data_AF-A0A370FIL7-F1
#
_entry.id   AF-A0A370FIL7-F1
#
_cell.length_a   1.000
_cell.length_b   1.000
_cell.length_c   1.000
_cell.angle_alpha   90.00
_cell.angle_beta   90.00
_cell.angle_gamma   90.00
#
_symmetry.space_group_name_H-M   'P 1'
#
loop_
_entity.id
_entity.type
_entity.pdbx_description
1 polymer ?
#
loop_
_entity_poly.entity_id
_entity_poly.type
_entity_poly.pdbx_seq_one_letter_code
_entity_poly.pdbx_strand_id
1 'polypeptide(L)' 'MTTGGTTGRTDADRQKLNEIAANLDAMIGSGVSPKTSGPSRAELGRDFGLVHKFLTALDIGQPGLVDSEEFDRLVAQYT' A
#
# COMPACT_ATOMS: atom_id res chain seq x y z
N MET A 1 31.69 0.11 -5.78
CA MET A 1 30.86 0.77 -4.74
C MET A 1 29.58 1.23 -5.44
N THR A 2 28.50 0.43 -5.41
CA THR A 2 27.26 0.75 -6.16
C THR A 2 26.02 0.41 -5.32
N THR A 3 25.91 1.05 -4.16
CA THR A 3 24.70 1.05 -3.32
C THR A 3 23.97 2.38 -3.52
N GLY A 4 23.41 2.59 -4.72
CA GLY A 4 22.63 3.79 -5.03
C GLY A 4 21.26 3.52 -5.66
N GLY A 5 21.06 2.33 -6.25
CA GLY A 5 19.82 2.00 -6.97
C GLY A 5 18.68 1.49 -6.08
N THR A 6 18.98 0.84 -4.96
CA THR A 6 17.96 0.18 -4.13
C THR A 6 17.21 1.17 -3.24
N THR A 7 17.93 2.14 -2.65
CA THR A 7 17.34 3.12 -1.73
C THR A 7 16.30 4.01 -2.41
N GLY A 8 16.55 4.46 -3.65
CA GLY A 8 15.60 5.33 -4.37
C GLY A 8 14.31 4.63 -4.79
N ARG A 9 14.37 3.33 -5.12
CA ARG A 9 13.17 2.53 -5.43
C ARG A 9 12.34 2.31 -4.15
N THR A 10 12.99 1.91 -3.06
CA THR A 10 12.31 1.69 -1.78
C THR A 10 11.65 2.96 -1.24
N ASP A 11 12.26 4.14 -1.42
CA ASP A 11 11.67 5.41 -1.01
C ASP A 11 10.40 5.75 -1.81
N ALA A 12 10.44 5.54 -3.13
CA ALA A 12 9.27 5.71 -3.99
C ALA A 12 8.14 4.72 -3.67
N ASP A 13 8.46 3.46 -3.41
CA ASP A 13 7.48 2.44 -3.02
C ASP A 13 6.86 2.79 -1.66
N ARG A 14 7.67 3.29 -0.72
CA ARG A 14 7.23 3.76 0.59
C ARG A 14 6.32 4.97 0.48
N GLN A 15 6.60 5.89 -0.44
CA GLN A 15 5.75 7.05 -0.71
C GLN A 15 4.37 6.62 -1.24
N LYS A 16 4.34 5.77 -2.28
CA LYS A 16 3.08 5.22 -2.83
C LYS A 16 2.23 4.52 -1.77
N LEU A 17 2.86 3.68 -0.92
CA LEU A 17 2.14 3.00 0.16
C LEU A 17 1.55 3.96 1.17
N ASN A 18 2.22 5.08 1.49
CA ASN A 18 1.65 6.09 2.37
C ASN A 18 0.44 6.80 1.73
N GLU A 19 0.49 7.10 0.43
CA GLU A 19 -0.65 7.67 -0.29
C GLU A 19 -1.85 6.72 -0.30
N ILE A 20 -1.61 5.45 -0.59
CA ILE A 20 -2.63 4.39 -0.56
C ILE A 20 -3.21 4.24 0.85
N ALA A 21 -2.38 4.25 1.90
CA ALA A 21 -2.84 4.20 3.29
C ALA A 21 -3.76 5.37 3.64
N ALA A 22 -3.42 6.59 3.22
CA ALA A 22 -4.23 7.77 3.44
C ALA A 22 -5.58 7.70 2.70
N ASN A 23 -5.58 7.22 1.44
CA ASN A 23 -6.81 7.00 0.68
C ASN A 23 -7.70 5.93 1.34
N LEU A 24 -7.12 4.82 1.78
CA LEU A 24 -7.82 3.76 2.51
C LEU A 24 -8.41 4.26 3.82
N ASP A 25 -7.65 4.99 4.62
CA ASP A 25 -8.13 5.59 5.88
C ASP A 25 -9.31 6.54 5.62
N ALA A 26 -9.20 7.40 4.61
CA ALA A 26 -10.28 8.31 4.22
C ALA A 26 -11.55 7.56 3.78
N MET A 27 -11.41 6.44 3.06
CA MET A 27 -12.54 5.61 2.63
C MET A 27 -13.18 4.84 3.80
N ILE A 28 -12.36 4.28 4.69
CA ILE A 28 -12.82 3.57 5.89
C ILE A 28 -13.51 4.55 6.85
N GLY A 29 -12.89 5.72 7.08
CA GLY A 29 -13.35 6.75 8.00
C GLY A 29 -14.58 7.51 7.52
N SER A 30 -14.69 7.77 6.21
CA SER A 30 -15.89 8.39 5.63
C SER A 30 -17.11 7.45 5.62
N GLY A 31 -16.95 6.17 5.97
CA GLY A 31 -18.03 5.20 5.90
C GLY A 31 -18.62 5.07 4.49
N VAL A 32 -17.87 5.50 3.48
CA VAL A 32 -18.24 5.34 2.08
C VAL A 32 -18.14 3.85 1.78
N SER A 33 -19.23 3.13 2.02
CA SER A 33 -19.49 1.91 1.27
C SER A 33 -19.66 2.38 -0.18
N PRO A 34 -18.68 2.16 -1.07
CA PRO A 34 -18.86 2.55 -2.45
C PRO A 34 -20.08 1.78 -2.97
N LYS A 35 -21.15 2.52 -3.27
CA LYS A 35 -22.38 1.94 -3.81
C LYS A 35 -22.02 1.03 -5.00
N THR A 36 -22.43 -0.24 -4.90
CA THR A 36 -22.61 -1.24 -5.97
C THR A 36 -21.39 -1.69 -6.79
N SER A 37 -20.22 -1.03 -6.77
CA SER A 37 -19.05 -1.49 -7.56
C SER A 37 -17.65 -1.18 -7.01
N GLY A 38 -17.53 -0.71 -5.76
CA GLY A 38 -16.21 -0.52 -5.14
C GLY A 38 -15.90 -1.55 -4.06
N PRO A 39 -14.66 -1.54 -3.51
CA PRO A 39 -14.21 -2.50 -2.52
C PRO A 39 -15.10 -2.48 -1.26
N SER A 40 -15.45 -3.67 -0.79
CA SER A 40 -16.21 -3.85 0.44
C SER A 40 -15.42 -3.36 1.65
N ARG A 41 -16.08 -3.00 2.75
CA ARG A 41 -15.40 -2.61 3.99
C ARG A 41 -14.40 -3.65 4.51
N ALA A 42 -14.68 -4.94 4.27
CA ALA A 42 -13.76 -6.04 4.59
C ALA A 42 -12.52 -6.04 3.69
N GLU A 43 -12.67 -5.70 2.40
CA GLU A 43 -11.57 -5.57 1.44
C GLU A 43 -10.70 -4.37 1.80
N LEU A 44 -11.33 -3.21 2.06
CA LEU A 44 -10.63 -2.00 2.52
C LEU A 44 -9.80 -2.28 3.78
N GLY A 45 -10.34 -3.01 4.76
CA GLY A 45 -9.60 -3.39 5.97
C GLY A 45 -8.45 -4.37 5.69
N ARG A 46 -8.64 -5.32 4.76
CA ARG A 46 -7.56 -6.24 4.33
C ARG A 46 -6.44 -5.47 3.65
N ASP A 47 -6.78 -4.59 2.71
CA ASP A 47 -5.82 -3.81 1.92
C ASP A 47 -5.07 -2.82 2.80
N PHE A 48 -5.74 -2.20 3.78
CA PHE A 48 -5.11 -1.34 4.78
C PHE A 48 -4.07 -2.12 5.60
N GLY A 49 -4.42 -3.31 6.09
CA GLY A 49 -3.47 -4.18 6.78
C GLY A 49 -2.29 -4.59 5.89
N LEU A 50 -2.53 -4.83 4.60
CA LEU A 50 -1.50 -5.20 3.63
C LEU A 50 -0.49 -4.05 3.40
N VAL A 51 -1.00 -2.83 3.20
CA VAL A 51 -0.18 -1.62 3.03
C VAL A 51 0.72 -1.41 4.25
N HIS A 52 0.19 -1.53 5.46
CA HIS A 52 0.98 -1.43 6.69
C HIS A 52 2.04 -2.53 6.81
N LYS A 53 1.73 -3.76 6.38
CA LYS A 53 2.71 -4.85 6.34
C LYS A 53 3.86 -4.52 5.37
N PHE A 54 3.54 -3.98 4.19
CA PHE A 54 4.55 -3.60 3.21
C PHE A 54 5.39 -2.42 3.69
N LEU A 55 4.78 -1.38 4.27
CA LEU A 55 5.51 -0.28 4.92
C LEU A 55 6.46 -0.80 5.99
N THR A 56 6.02 -1.72 6.84
CA THR A 56 6.86 -2.35 7.87
C THR A 56 8.01 -3.12 7.24
N ALA A 57 7.76 -3.89 6.17
CA ALA A 57 8.79 -4.62 5.45
C ALA A 57 9.86 -3.68 4.86
N LEU A 58 9.45 -2.54 4.30
CA LEU A 58 10.38 -1.51 3.82
C LEU A 58 11.15 -0.85 4.97
N ASP A 59 10.49 -0.60 6.10
CA ASP A 59 11.09 0.06 7.27
C ASP A 59 12.18 -0.80 7.93
N ILE A 60 11.94 -2.11 8.07
CA ILE A 60 12.92 -3.06 8.60
C ILE A 60 13.99 -3.46 7.56
N GLY A 61 13.99 -2.83 6.37
CA GLY A 61 14.96 -3.12 5.31
C GLY A 61 14.82 -4.51 4.69
N GLN A 62 13.61 -5.09 4.70
CA GLN A 62 13.29 -6.38 4.09
C GLN A 62 12.28 -6.21 2.94
N PRO A 63 12.63 -5.47 1.86
CA PRO A 63 11.72 -5.26 0.73
C PRO A 63 11.34 -6.56 0.01
N GLY A 64 12.10 -7.65 0.19
CA GLY A 64 11.76 -8.97 -0.35
C GLY A 64 10.52 -9.63 0.28
N LEU A 65 10.00 -9.07 1.38
CA LEU A 65 8.73 -9.51 1.97
C LEU A 65 7.51 -8.82 1.34
N VAL A 66 7.74 -7.80 0.51
CA VAL A 66 6.68 -7.13 -0.26
C VAL A 66 6.33 -8.01 -1.44
N ASP A 67 5.08 -8.46 -1.49
CA ASP A 67 4.56 -9.17 -2.65
C ASP A 67 4.35 -8.16 -3.78
N SER A 68 5.05 -8.36 -4.90
CA SER A 68 5.04 -7.39 -6.00
C SER A 68 3.72 -7.37 -6.75
N GLU A 69 3.00 -8.50 -6.82
CA GLU A 69 1.69 -8.58 -7.48
C GLU A 69 0.63 -7.87 -6.63
N GLU A 70 0.60 -8.13 -5.32
CA GLU A 70 -0.33 -7.43 -4.44
C GLU A 70 0.03 -5.94 -4.29
N PHE A 71 1.31 -5.56 -4.31
CA PHE A 71 1.71 -4.15 -4.33
C PHE A 71 1.20 -3.44 -5.60
N ASP A 72 1.42 -4.04 -6.78
CA ASP A 72 0.95 -3.47 -8.05
C ASP A 72 -0.58 -3.36 -8.08
N ARG A 73 -1.28 -4.39 -7.56
CA ARG A 73 -2.73 -4.36 -7.39
C ARG A 73 -3.18 -3.20 -6.49
N LEU A 74 -2.52 -2.98 -5.36
CA LEU A 74 -2.85 -1.86 -4.46
C LEU A 74 -2.62 -0.51 -5.13
N VAL A 75 -1.51 -0.35 -5.86
CA VAL A 75 -1.21 0.87 -6.60
C VAL A 75 -2.28 1.11 -7.66
N ALA A 76 -2.62 0.11 -8.47
CA ALA A 76 -3.64 0.23 -9.53
C ALA A 76 -5.05 0.51 -9.00
N GLN A 77 -5.36 0.08 -7.77
CA GLN A 77 -6.69 0.24 -7.19
C GLN A 77 -6.88 1.56 -6.44
N TYR A 78 -5.80 2.14 -5.91
CA TYR A 78 -5.87 3.25 -4.95
C TYR A 78 -5.01 4.47 -5.32
N THR A 79 -4.32 4.43 -6.46
CA THR A 79 -3.57 5.55 -7.05
C THR A 79 -4.19 5.94 -8.39
#